data_AF-A0A231VZH7-F1
#
_entry.id   AF-A0A231VZH7-F1
#
_cell.length_a   1.000
_cell.length_b   1.000
_cell.length_c   1.000
_cell.angle_alpha   90.00
_cell.angle_beta   90.00
_cell.angle_gamma   90.00
#
_symmetry.space_group_name_H-M   'P 1'
#
loop_
_entity.id
_entity.type
_entity.pdbx_description
1 polymer ?
#
loop_
_entity_poly.entity_id
_entity_poly.type
_entity_poly.pdbx_seq_one_letter_code
_entity_poly.pdbx_strand_id
1 'polypeptide(L)'
;MKSLKIVGIVLVSLLVTIGLSIGGYKVMKKVEQDEMVRIVESEEVKKIIEDNLKLRHKGALEEGNIIQNYDIDINSIFHSPMGGIKFKIYINNDEELYVFFTINKERSSGKLVNDGGGNSAKFEKMITEEKSE
;
A
#
# COMPACT_ATOMS: atom_id res chain seq x y z
N MET A 1 -0.60 -55.69 -12.43
CA MET A 1 -1.67 -54.72 -12.77
C MET A 1 -2.28 -54.02 -11.55
N LYS A 2 -2.61 -54.71 -10.44
CA LYS A 2 -3.20 -54.07 -9.24
C LYS A 2 -2.27 -53.06 -8.56
N SER A 3 -0.97 -53.37 -8.46
CA SER A 3 0.06 -52.47 -7.88
C SER A 3 0.24 -51.17 -8.65
N LEU A 4 0.31 -51.22 -9.99
CA LEU A 4 0.42 -50.01 -10.84
C LEU A 4 -0.77 -49.05 -10.66
N LYS A 5 -1.99 -49.59 -10.49
CA LYS A 5 -3.19 -48.77 -10.25
C LYS A 5 -3.13 -48.06 -8.90
N ILE A 6 -2.63 -48.72 -7.85
CA ILE A 6 -2.45 -48.12 -6.52
C ILE A 6 -1.38 -47.02 -6.57
N VAL A 7 -0.24 -47.28 -7.22
CA VAL A 7 0.83 -46.27 -7.38
C VAL A 7 0.33 -45.06 -8.17
N GLY A 8 -0.45 -45.25 -9.22
CA GLY A 8 -1.06 -44.16 -9.98
C GLY A 8 -2.01 -43.30 -9.14
N ILE A 9 -2.86 -43.92 -8.30
CA ILE A 9 -3.78 -43.19 -7.41
C ILE A 9 -3.01 -42.38 -6.37
N VAL A 10 -1.94 -42.94 -5.79
CA VAL A 10 -1.09 -42.23 -4.81
C VAL A 10 -0.35 -41.04 -5.44
N LEU A 11 0.11 -41.16 -6.69
CA LEU A 11 0.75 -40.05 -7.39
C LEU A 11 -0.25 -38.94 -7.74
N VAL A 12 -1.45 -39.29 -8.22
CA VAL A 12 -2.50 -38.31 -8.52
C VAL A 12 -2.94 -37.59 -7.25
N SER A 13 -3.14 -38.30 -6.14
CA SER A 13 -3.54 -37.67 -4.88
C SER A 13 -2.45 -36.71 -4.35
N LEU A 14 -1.17 -37.07 -4.46
CA LEU A 14 -0.05 -36.20 -4.09
C LEU A 14 0.05 -34.94 -4.97
N LEU A 15 -0.18 -35.08 -6.28
CA LEU A 15 -0.18 -33.94 -7.20
C LEU A 15 -1.36 -32.99 -6.94
N VAL A 16 -2.54 -33.53 -6.61
CA VAL A 16 -3.71 -32.74 -6.25
C VAL A 16 -3.48 -31.98 -4.95
N THR A 17 -2.91 -32.60 -3.91
CA THR A 17 -2.63 -31.90 -2.65
C THR A 17 -1.62 -30.78 -2.84
N ILE A 18 -0.52 -31.03 -3.55
CA ILE A 18 0.49 -29.99 -3.86
C ILE A 18 -0.13 -28.86 -4.69
N GLY A 19 -0.92 -29.20 -5.73
CA GLY A 19 -1.59 -28.22 -6.59
C GLY A 19 -2.59 -27.34 -5.83
N LEU A 20 -3.37 -27.94 -4.93
CA LEU A 20 -4.31 -27.22 -4.06
C LEU A 20 -3.60 -26.33 -3.04
N SER A 21 -2.48 -26.78 -2.46
CA SER A 21 -1.69 -25.98 -1.52
C SER A 21 -1.09 -24.73 -2.17
N ILE A 22 -0.45 -24.88 -3.33
CA ILE A 22 0.18 -23.77 -4.07
C ILE A 22 -0.90 -22.83 -4.63
N GLY A 23 -1.97 -23.38 -5.20
CA GLY A 23 -3.10 -22.62 -5.71
C GLY A 23 -3.79 -21.81 -4.61
N GLY A 24 -4.07 -22.44 -3.47
CA GLY A 24 -4.69 -21.80 -2.30
C GLY A 24 -3.85 -20.64 -1.76
N TYR A 25 -2.53 -20.82 -1.63
CA TYR A 25 -1.63 -19.77 -1.16
C TYR A 25 -1.63 -18.54 -2.09
N LYS A 26 -1.61 -18.75 -3.41
CA LYS A 26 -1.63 -17.66 -4.39
C LYS A 26 -2.95 -16.89 -4.34
N VAL A 27 -4.08 -17.59 -4.18
CA VAL A 27 -5.40 -16.95 -4.04
C VAL A 27 -5.45 -16.11 -2.76
N MET A 28 -4.97 -16.64 -1.64
CA MET A 28 -4.99 -15.94 -0.36
C MET A 28 -4.15 -14.64 -0.42
N LYS A 29 -2.94 -14.70 -0.99
CA LYS A 29 -2.12 -13.51 -1.23
C LYS A 29 -2.79 -12.46 -2.11
N LYS A 30 -3.53 -12.89 -3.14
CA LYS A 30 -4.25 -11.97 -4.00
C LYS A 30 -5.38 -11.28 -3.24
N VAL A 31 -6.14 -12.03 -2.45
CA VAL A 31 -7.21 -11.48 -1.61
C VAL A 31 -6.66 -10.46 -0.61
N GLU A 32 -5.54 -10.76 0.05
CA GLU A 32 -4.86 -9.82 0.95
C GLU A 32 -4.43 -8.53 0.22
N GLN A 33 -3.85 -8.66 -0.98
CA GLN A 33 -3.48 -7.50 -1.79
C GLN A 33 -4.70 -6.66 -2.19
N ASP A 34 -5.75 -7.29 -2.70
CA ASP A 34 -6.97 -6.62 -3.14
C ASP A 34 -7.65 -5.88 -1.96
N GLU A 35 -7.61 -6.47 -0.76
CA GLU A 35 -8.10 -5.82 0.47
C GLU A 35 -7.26 -4.60 0.85
N MET A 36 -5.93 -4.69 0.78
CA MET A 36 -5.05 -3.55 1.07
C MET A 36 -5.27 -2.41 0.09
N VAL A 37 -5.39 -2.70 -1.21
CA VAL A 37 -5.69 -1.70 -2.23
C VAL A 37 -7.01 -1.00 -1.92
N ARG A 38 -8.07 -1.76 -1.63
CA ARG A 38 -9.37 -1.21 -1.24
C ARG A 38 -9.30 -0.30 -0.02
N ILE A 39 -8.47 -0.63 0.98
CA ILE A 39 -8.28 0.22 2.17
C ILE A 39 -7.54 1.50 1.80
N VAL A 40 -6.46 1.41 1.02
CA VAL A 40 -5.64 2.56 0.61
C VAL A 40 -6.43 3.54 -0.26
N GLU A 41 -7.30 3.04 -1.13
CA GLU A 41 -8.19 3.85 -1.98
C GLU A 41 -9.45 4.35 -1.24
N SER A 42 -9.64 4.03 0.04
CA SER A 42 -10.81 4.48 0.79
C SER A 42 -10.80 5.99 1.04
N GLU A 43 -11.99 6.59 1.13
CA GLU A 43 -12.13 8.01 1.47
C GLU A 43 -11.51 8.38 2.83
N GLU A 44 -11.45 7.42 3.78
CA GLU A 44 -10.79 7.63 5.07
C GLU A 44 -9.27 7.81 4.90
N VAL A 45 -8.61 6.93 4.12
CA VAL A 45 -7.17 7.04 3.86
C VAL A 45 -6.86 8.23 2.96
N LYS A 46 -7.71 8.50 1.98
CA LYS A 46 -7.63 9.71 1.15
C LYS A 46 -7.59 10.97 2.01
N LYS A 47 -8.53 11.09 2.96
CA LYS A 47 -8.54 12.22 3.91
C LYS A 47 -7.27 12.29 4.76
N ILE A 48 -6.77 11.16 5.24
CA ILE A 48 -5.51 11.10 5.99
C ILE A 48 -4.33 11.63 5.15
N ILE A 49 -4.25 11.26 3.87
CA ILE A 49 -3.23 11.75 2.95
C ILE A 49 -3.35 13.27 2.80
N GLU A 50 -4.53 13.78 2.47
CA GLU A 50 -4.77 15.20 2.23
C GLU A 50 -4.51 16.06 3.47
N ASP A 51 -4.97 15.63 4.64
CA ASP A 51 -4.72 16.31 5.91
C ASP A 51 -3.20 16.33 6.20
N ASN A 52 -2.49 15.24 5.91
CA ASN A 52 -1.04 15.15 6.11
C ASN A 52 -0.25 16.04 5.13
N LEU A 53 -0.72 16.22 3.90
CA LEU A 53 -0.13 17.18 2.95
C LEU A 53 -0.37 18.62 3.41
N LYS A 54 -1.61 18.94 3.85
CA LYS A 54 -1.98 20.27 4.37
C LYS A 54 -1.22 20.67 5.62
N LEU A 55 -0.85 19.70 6.46
CA LEU A 55 0.03 19.93 7.60
C LEU A 55 1.46 20.32 7.20
N ARG A 56 1.94 19.85 6.04
CA ARG A 56 3.28 20.21 5.54
C ARG A 56 3.29 21.52 4.76
N HIS A 57 2.23 21.77 3.98
CA HIS A 57 1.99 23.00 3.24
C HIS A 57 0.51 23.37 3.30
N LYS A 58 0.16 24.51 3.91
CA LYS A 58 -1.24 24.87 4.20
C LYS A 58 -2.12 24.92 2.95
N GLY A 59 -1.56 25.40 1.82
CA GLY A 59 -2.24 25.49 0.53
C GLY A 59 -2.15 24.22 -0.32
N ALA A 60 -1.76 23.07 0.26
CA ALA A 60 -1.70 21.83 -0.50
C ALA A 60 -3.06 21.49 -1.12
N LEU A 61 -3.04 21.14 -2.40
CA LEU A 61 -4.19 20.79 -3.26
C LEU A 61 -5.09 21.98 -3.62
N GLU A 62 -4.64 23.21 -3.35
CA GLU A 62 -5.25 24.43 -3.85
C GLU A 62 -4.54 24.86 -5.16
N GLU A 63 -5.31 25.41 -6.10
CA GLU A 63 -4.78 25.87 -7.39
C GLU A 63 -3.63 26.88 -7.20
N GLY A 64 -2.55 26.71 -7.96
CA GLY A 64 -1.39 27.60 -7.94
C GLY A 64 -0.37 27.34 -6.82
N ASN A 65 -0.62 26.40 -5.89
CA ASN A 65 0.34 26.05 -4.85
C ASN A 65 1.37 25.00 -5.33
N ILE A 66 2.45 24.83 -4.55
CA ILE A 66 3.54 23.88 -4.87
C ILE A 66 3.13 22.40 -4.83
N ILE A 67 2.07 22.04 -4.08
CA ILE A 67 1.45 20.71 -4.09
C ILE A 67 0.08 20.87 -4.73
N GLN A 68 -0.09 20.45 -5.97
CA GLN A 68 -1.35 20.62 -6.73
C GLN A 68 -2.16 19.33 -6.79
N ASN A 69 -1.49 18.18 -6.94
CA ASN A 69 -2.14 16.88 -7.00
C ASN A 69 -1.25 15.77 -6.41
N TYR A 70 -1.83 14.59 -6.23
CA TYR A 70 -1.08 13.38 -5.91
C TYR A 70 -1.72 12.15 -6.55
N ASP A 71 -0.89 11.13 -6.78
CA ASP A 71 -1.32 9.82 -7.25
C ASP A 71 -0.77 8.73 -6.32
N ILE A 72 -1.60 7.74 -5.99
CA ILE A 72 -1.18 6.59 -5.19
C ILE A 72 -0.45 5.58 -6.09
N ASP A 73 0.77 5.20 -5.71
CA ASP A 73 1.49 4.11 -6.37
C ASP A 73 0.94 2.76 -5.87
N ILE A 74 -0.03 2.20 -6.60
CA ILE A 74 -0.68 0.93 -6.25
C ILE A 74 0.31 -0.22 -6.14
N ASN A 75 1.38 -0.21 -6.92
CA ASN A 75 2.42 -1.25 -6.88
C ASN A 75 3.31 -1.15 -5.64
N SER A 76 3.29 0.01 -4.96
CA SER A 76 3.99 0.20 -3.69
C SER A 76 3.19 -0.26 -2.47
N ILE A 77 1.95 -0.71 -2.64
CA ILE A 77 1.09 -1.15 -1.54
C ILE A 77 1.54 -2.51 -1.03
N PHE A 78 1.98 -2.58 0.22
CA PHE A 78 2.34 -3.84 0.88
C PHE A 78 2.07 -3.82 2.38
N HIS A 79 1.87 -5.00 2.96
CA HIS A 79 1.79 -5.16 4.41
C HIS A 79 3.20 -5.10 5.00
N SER A 80 3.45 -4.10 5.86
CA SER A 80 4.71 -3.98 6.60
C SER A 80 4.88 -5.14 7.59
N PRO A 81 6.05 -5.79 7.69
CA PRO A 81 6.30 -6.81 8.71
C PRO A 81 6.09 -6.33 10.15
N MET A 82 6.22 -5.02 10.38
CA MET A 82 5.95 -4.38 11.68
C MET A 82 4.46 -4.05 11.89
N GLY A 83 3.59 -4.48 10.97
CA GLY A 83 2.16 -4.15 10.93
C GLY A 83 1.86 -2.92 10.09
N GLY A 84 0.59 -2.81 9.69
CA GLY A 84 0.07 -1.72 8.86
C GLY A 84 0.34 -1.89 7.36
N ILE A 85 -0.31 -1.05 6.57
CA ILE A 85 -0.19 -1.01 5.11
C ILE A 85 0.74 0.14 4.76
N LYS A 86 1.86 -0.17 4.08
CA LYS A 86 2.77 0.83 3.55
C LYS A 86 2.49 1.08 2.08
N PHE A 87 2.56 2.34 1.69
CA PHE A 87 2.48 2.76 0.29
C PHE A 87 3.14 4.12 0.11
N LYS A 88 3.28 4.51 -1.14
CA LYS A 88 3.85 5.77 -1.59
C LYS A 88 2.83 6.52 -2.43
N ILE A 89 2.84 7.83 -2.32
CA ILE A 89 2.19 8.72 -3.29
C ILE A 89 3.26 9.52 -4.03
N TYR A 90 2.98 9.83 -5.29
CA TYR A 90 3.70 10.81 -6.08
C TYR A 90 2.97 12.13 -6.05
N ILE A 91 3.70 13.23 -6.03
CA ILE A 91 3.16 14.59 -6.02
C ILE A 91 3.35 15.20 -7.40
N ASN A 92 2.33 15.89 -7.92
CA ASN A 92 2.38 16.60 -9.21
C ASN A 92 2.85 15.71 -10.38
N ASN A 93 2.48 14.43 -10.37
CA ASN A 93 2.88 13.44 -11.37
C ASN A 93 4.41 13.26 -11.54
N ASP A 94 5.20 13.57 -10.50
CA ASP A 94 6.66 13.48 -10.50
C ASP A 94 7.13 12.30 -9.64
N GLU A 95 7.75 11.30 -10.28
CA GLU A 95 8.17 10.06 -9.62
C GLU A 95 9.32 10.27 -8.61
N GLU A 96 10.09 11.35 -8.75
CA GLU A 96 11.12 11.72 -7.78
C GLU A 96 10.56 12.49 -6.58
N LEU A 97 9.32 13.00 -6.70
CA LEU A 97 8.65 13.82 -5.70
C LEU A 97 7.59 12.99 -4.96
N TYR A 98 8.04 12.17 -4.01
CA TYR A 98 7.16 11.24 -3.30
C TYR A 98 7.10 11.42 -1.78
N VAL A 99 6.02 10.90 -1.19
CA VAL A 99 5.80 10.76 0.26
C VAL A 99 5.34 9.34 0.58
N PHE A 100 5.94 8.71 1.59
CA PHE A 100 5.52 7.41 2.11
C PHE A 100 4.50 7.55 3.23
N PHE A 101 3.60 6.59 3.30
CA PHE A 101 2.61 6.45 4.36
C PHE A 101 2.65 5.04 4.93
N THR A 102 2.39 4.94 6.23
CA THR A 102 2.08 3.68 6.92
C THR A 102 0.72 3.87 7.56
N ILE A 103 -0.31 3.22 7.00
CA ILE A 103 -1.65 3.26 7.57
C ILE A 103 -1.84 2.07 8.48
N ASN A 104 -2.22 2.35 9.72
CA ASN A 104 -2.44 1.34 10.74
C ASN A 104 -3.82 1.49 11.37
N LYS A 105 -4.31 0.43 12.01
CA LYS A 105 -5.56 0.44 12.75
C LYS A 105 -5.28 0.65 14.22
N GLU A 106 -5.75 1.76 14.77
CA GLU A 106 -5.59 2.05 16.18
C GLU A 106 -6.34 0.99 17.03
N ARG A 107 -5.66 0.39 18.01
CA ARG A 107 -6.24 -0.72 18.80
C ARG A 107 -7.43 -0.33 19.67
N SER A 108 -7.46 0.91 20.15
CA SER A 108 -8.50 1.43 21.05
C SER A 108 -9.79 1.80 20.31
N SER A 109 -9.67 2.56 19.22
CA SER A 109 -10.82 3.09 18.47
C SER A 109 -11.19 2.27 17.23
N GLY A 110 -10.26 1.46 16.73
CA GLY A 110 -10.40 0.76 15.45
C GLY A 110 -10.31 1.67 14.22
N LYS A 111 -9.97 2.95 14.38
CA LYS A 111 -9.84 3.91 13.26
C LYS A 111 -8.53 3.72 12.52
N LEU A 112 -8.50 4.13 11.25
CA LEU A 112 -7.27 4.20 10.50
C LEU A 112 -6.49 5.46 10.87
N VAL A 113 -5.19 5.32 11.06
CA VAL A 113 -4.28 6.41 11.41
C VAL A 113 -3.00 6.33 10.58
N ASN A 114 -2.38 7.49 10.36
CA ASN A 114 -1.02 7.56 9.81
C ASN A 114 0.00 7.29 10.92
N ASP A 115 0.67 6.15 10.85
CA ASP A 115 1.67 5.67 11.80
C ASP A 115 3.10 6.05 11.40
N GLY A 116 3.23 6.90 10.36
CA GLY A 116 4.48 7.51 9.95
C GLY A 116 4.89 7.22 8.52
N GLY A 117 6.02 7.80 8.13
CA GLY A 117 6.56 7.73 6.79
C GLY A 117 7.74 8.69 6.62
N GLY A 118 8.35 8.65 5.44
CA GLY A 118 9.36 9.61 5.02
C GLY A 118 9.00 10.21 3.66
N ASN A 119 9.84 11.08 3.14
CA ASN A 119 9.65 11.68 1.82
C ASN A 119 10.95 11.69 1.04
N SER A 120 10.83 11.93 -0.26
CA SER A 120 11.98 12.16 -1.12
C SER A 120 12.76 13.41 -0.69
N ALA A 121 14.06 13.44 -0.99
CA ALA A 121 14.89 14.62 -0.79
C ALA A 121 14.38 15.81 -1.65
N LYS A 122 13.83 15.52 -2.83
CA LYS A 122 13.21 16.51 -3.71
C LYS A 122 12.00 17.17 -3.05
N PHE A 123 11.14 16.38 -2.41
CA PHE A 123 9.99 16.88 -1.67
C PHE A 123 10.43 17.71 -0.45
N GLU A 124 11.42 17.25 0.29
CA GLU A 124 11.95 18.00 1.44
C GLU A 124 12.46 19.38 1.03
N LYS A 125 13.26 19.41 -0.05
CA LYS A 125 13.82 20.63 -0.61
C LYS A 125 12.71 21.59 -1.05
N MET A 126 11.74 21.11 -1.82
CA MET A 126 10.60 21.90 -2.31
C MET A 126 9.83 22.57 -1.16
N ILE A 127 9.55 21.84 -0.08
CA ILE A 127 8.81 22.38 1.08
C ILE A 127 9.65 23.35 1.90
N THR A 128 10.96 23.15 1.95
CA THR A 128 11.87 24.03 2.71
C THR A 128 12.11 25.36 2.00
N GLU A 129 12.27 25.34 0.67
CA GLU A 129 12.46 26.54 -0.15
C GLU A 129 11.23 27.45 -0.10
N GLU A 130 10.01 26.91 -0.23
CA GLU A 130 8.76 27.67 -0.13
C GLU A 130 8.60 28.39 1.22
N LYS A 131 9.06 27.79 2.33
CA LYS A 131 8.99 28.42 3.67
C LYS A 131 10.00 29.55 3.86
N SER A 132 11.00 29.64 3.00
CA SER A 132 12.06 30.65 3.07
C SER A 132 11.75 31.91 2.25
N GLU A 133 10.68 31.87 1.44
CA GLU A 133 10.11 33.01 0.71
C GLU A 133 9.05 33.75 1.56
#